data_AF-A0A945WIW2-F1
#
_entry.id   AF-A0A945WIW2-F1
#
_cell.length_a   1.000
_cell.length_b   1.000
_cell.length_c   1.000
_cell.angle_alpha   90.00
_cell.angle_beta   90.00
_cell.angle_gamma   90.00
#
_symmetry.space_group_name_H-M   'P 1'
#
loop_
_entity.id
_entity.type
_entity.pdbx_description
1 polymer ?
#
loop_
_entity_poly.entity_id
_entity_poly.type
_entity_poly.pdbx_seq_one_letter_code
_entity_poly.pdbx_strand_id
1 'polypeptide(L)'
;MLEFPIVYKFAVSFTWGSILPKTFDTFSQDHQSSVRELAKLSFLSADTLAFGEYWFSRPRVDFVPDRSDIDPTDIPSLLSNLLIYEYEGPYNLRIRLAGTSLVARHGREITGLNLMDMVPPENYEDASWLFQQIVTQPCGCLSHGHAKSLSGRRVHFEILFFPARNRQGKIDQIVAHSIGKEPDRYYDTASERVAETKEFQRALIDIGAGVPDDPRKAK
;
A
#
# COMPACT_ATOMS: atom_id res chain seq x y z
N MET A 1 -10.66 -44.60 -13.00
CA MET A 1 -9.41 -44.32 -12.27
C MET A 1 -8.74 -43.19 -13.03
N LEU A 2 -8.45 -42.09 -12.35
CA LEU A 2 -8.27 -40.73 -12.88
C LEU A 2 -7.08 -40.55 -13.85
N GLU A 3 -7.30 -39.78 -14.91
CA GLU A 3 -6.31 -39.03 -15.72
C GLU A 3 -5.67 -37.92 -14.84
N PHE A 4 -4.43 -37.44 -14.98
CA PHE A 4 -3.64 -36.90 -16.10
C PHE A 4 -2.15 -36.81 -15.68
N PRO A 5 -1.21 -36.51 -16.61
CA PRO A 5 -0.21 -35.51 -16.28
C PRO A 5 -0.08 -34.39 -17.34
N ILE A 6 -0.38 -33.17 -16.89
CA ILE A 6 0.38 -31.92 -17.01
C ILE A 6 1.21 -31.74 -18.30
N VAL A 7 0.69 -30.94 -19.23
CA VAL A 7 1.49 -29.97 -20.00
C VAL A 7 0.58 -28.80 -20.37
N TYR A 8 0.86 -27.57 -19.93
CA TYR A 8 0.78 -26.37 -20.76
C TYR A 8 1.74 -25.29 -20.22
N LYS A 9 2.77 -25.00 -21.01
CA LYS A 9 3.49 -23.72 -20.99
C LYS A 9 2.49 -22.61 -21.30
N PHE A 10 2.42 -21.59 -20.47
CA PHE A 10 1.95 -20.27 -20.90
C PHE A 10 3.06 -19.26 -20.71
N ALA A 11 3.61 -18.81 -21.84
CA ALA A 11 4.31 -17.54 -21.91
C ALA A 11 3.26 -16.45 -21.77
N VAL A 12 3.33 -15.65 -20.71
CA VAL A 12 2.63 -14.37 -20.67
C VAL A 12 3.66 -13.30 -20.99
N SER A 13 3.68 -12.91 -22.25
CA SER A 13 4.28 -11.66 -22.69
C SER A 13 3.47 -10.50 -22.09
N PHE A 14 4.06 -9.77 -21.14
CA PHE A 14 3.58 -8.44 -20.78
C PHE A 14 4.52 -7.41 -21.40
N THR A 15 3.98 -6.65 -22.34
CA THR A 15 4.63 -5.46 -22.89
C THR A 15 4.66 -4.38 -21.82
N TRP A 16 5.86 -3.85 -21.56
CA TRP A 16 6.11 -2.65 -20.79
C TRP A 16 5.17 -1.53 -21.24
N GLY A 17 4.24 -1.14 -20.37
CA GLY A 17 3.53 0.13 -20.45
C GLY A 17 4.33 1.14 -19.64
N SER A 18 5.27 1.79 -20.31
CA SER A 18 6.04 2.94 -19.83
C SER A 18 5.13 3.99 -19.17
N ILE A 19 5.07 3.98 -17.85
CA ILE A 19 4.82 5.19 -17.07
C ILE A 19 6.10 5.37 -16.28
N LEU A 20 6.88 6.37 -16.71
CA LEU A 20 7.99 6.91 -15.96
C LEU A 20 7.62 6.93 -14.47
N PRO A 21 8.51 6.61 -13.51
CA PRO A 21 8.35 7.27 -12.23
C PRO A 21 8.31 8.76 -12.57
N LYS A 22 7.15 9.40 -12.43
CA LYS A 22 7.18 10.84 -12.20
C LYS A 22 7.89 10.92 -10.87
N THR A 23 9.21 11.09 -10.92
CA THR A 23 9.95 11.72 -9.84
C THR A 23 9.26 13.07 -9.70
N PHE A 24 8.37 13.17 -8.73
CA PHE A 24 7.74 14.43 -8.42
C PHE A 24 8.83 15.29 -7.79
N ASP A 25 8.95 16.51 -8.30
CA ASP A 25 9.90 17.48 -7.79
C ASP A 25 9.69 17.68 -6.28
N THR A 26 10.82 17.85 -5.60
CA THR A 26 11.05 17.96 -4.16
C THR A 26 9.88 18.57 -3.38
N PHE A 27 9.42 17.87 -2.34
CA PHE A 27 8.31 18.34 -1.51
C PHE A 27 8.81 19.40 -0.52
N SER A 28 8.21 20.59 -0.61
CA SER A 28 8.34 21.66 0.39
C SER A 28 7.77 21.21 1.74
N GLN A 29 8.33 21.70 2.86
CA GLN A 29 7.77 21.50 4.22
C GLN A 29 6.34 22.08 4.38
N ASP A 30 5.85 22.84 3.40
CA ASP A 30 4.48 23.37 3.36
C ASP A 30 3.44 22.26 3.08
N HIS A 31 2.56 22.05 4.06
CA HIS A 31 1.41 21.15 4.01
C HIS A 31 0.57 21.31 2.73
N GLN A 32 0.32 22.54 2.27
CA GLN A 32 -0.52 22.78 1.10
C GLN A 32 0.14 22.33 -0.21
N SER A 33 1.48 22.32 -0.26
CA SER A 33 2.23 21.90 -1.45
C SER A 33 2.15 20.39 -1.64
N SER A 34 2.32 19.59 -0.58
CA SER A 34 2.28 18.13 -0.67
C SER A 34 0.91 17.59 -1.03
N VAL A 35 -0.16 18.19 -0.48
CA VAL A 35 -1.54 17.84 -0.80
C VAL A 35 -1.87 18.13 -2.27
N ARG A 36 -1.38 19.25 -2.82
CA ARG A 36 -1.56 19.57 -4.24
C ARG A 36 -0.87 18.56 -5.16
N GLU A 37 0.33 18.06 -4.80
CA GLU A 37 1.01 17.03 -5.58
C GLU A 37 0.29 15.68 -5.51
N LEU A 38 -0.22 15.26 -4.34
CA LEU A 38 -1.09 14.09 -4.25
C LEU A 38 -2.34 14.26 -5.13
N ALA A 39 -2.99 15.42 -5.09
CA ALA A 39 -4.17 15.70 -5.90
C ALA A 39 -3.90 15.69 -7.42
N LYS A 40 -2.64 15.83 -7.87
CA LYS A 40 -2.27 15.65 -9.29
C LYS A 40 -2.29 14.18 -9.73
N LEU A 41 -2.33 13.24 -8.80
CA LEU A 41 -2.56 11.82 -9.09
C LEU A 41 -4.06 11.63 -9.33
N SER A 42 -4.51 12.00 -10.54
CA SER A 42 -5.91 12.07 -10.97
C SER A 42 -6.72 10.76 -10.87
N PHE A 43 -6.12 9.69 -10.36
CA PHE A 43 -6.70 8.37 -10.16
C PHE A 43 -6.92 8.03 -8.67
N LEU A 44 -6.43 8.85 -7.73
CA LEU A 44 -6.68 8.68 -6.30
C LEU A 44 -8.16 8.86 -5.97
N SER A 45 -8.69 8.01 -5.10
CA SER A 45 -9.99 8.24 -4.49
C SER A 45 -9.96 9.41 -3.52
N ALA A 46 -11.12 10.04 -3.31
CA ALA A 46 -11.30 11.10 -2.32
C ALA A 46 -10.90 10.63 -0.90
N ASP A 47 -11.24 9.38 -0.55
CA ASP A 47 -10.94 8.82 0.78
C ASP A 47 -9.43 8.64 1.00
N THR A 48 -8.70 8.12 0.01
CA THR A 48 -7.23 8.00 0.11
C THR A 48 -6.54 9.36 0.09
N LEU A 49 -7.05 10.33 -0.68
CA LEU A 49 -6.55 11.70 -0.63
C LEU A 49 -6.75 12.31 0.77
N ALA A 50 -7.94 12.15 1.35
CA ALA A 50 -8.25 12.60 2.70
C ALA A 50 -7.34 11.94 3.76
N PHE A 51 -7.01 10.66 3.60
CA PHE A 51 -6.01 9.99 4.45
C PHE A 51 -4.62 10.65 4.34
N GLY A 52 -4.20 10.97 3.11
CA GLY A 52 -2.94 11.70 2.88
C GLY A 52 -2.95 13.07 3.54
N GLU A 53 -3.98 13.88 3.30
CA GLU A 53 -4.18 15.19 3.93
C GLU A 53 -4.11 15.10 5.46
N TYR A 54 -4.78 14.11 6.02
CA TYR A 54 -4.75 13.85 7.45
C TYR A 54 -3.32 13.59 7.94
N TRP A 55 -2.58 12.66 7.33
CA TRP A 55 -1.20 12.37 7.72
C TRP A 55 -0.30 13.61 7.60
N PHE A 56 -0.42 14.35 6.50
CA PHE A 56 0.32 15.60 6.26
C PHE A 56 -0.02 16.71 7.25
N SER A 57 -1.19 16.66 7.90
CA SER A 57 -1.61 17.64 8.91
C SER A 57 -1.01 17.40 10.30
N ARG A 58 -0.41 16.21 10.53
CA ARG A 58 0.15 15.86 11.84
C ARG A 58 1.49 16.56 12.07
N PRO A 59 1.84 16.89 13.33
CA PRO A 59 3.19 17.35 13.67
C PRO A 59 4.24 16.33 13.24
N ARG A 60 5.37 16.80 12.71
CA ARG A 60 6.44 15.95 12.20
C ARG A 60 7.78 16.36 12.77
N VAL A 61 8.60 15.38 13.14
CA VAL A 61 10.02 15.55 13.49
C VAL A 61 10.79 14.62 12.58
N ASP A 62 11.84 15.13 11.94
CA ASP A 62 12.57 14.41 10.90
C ASP A 62 11.62 13.81 9.85
N PHE A 63 10.69 14.65 9.37
CA PHE A 63 9.72 14.35 8.30
C PHE A 63 8.59 13.38 8.66
N VAL A 64 8.64 12.73 9.83
CA VAL A 64 7.69 11.66 10.21
C VAL A 64 6.96 12.03 11.52
N PRO A 65 5.63 11.82 11.59
CA PRO A 65 4.87 12.07 12.82
C PRO A 65 5.16 11.01 13.87
N ASP A 66 5.01 11.39 15.14
CA ASP A 66 4.93 10.38 16.20
C ASP A 66 3.63 9.59 16.02
N ARG A 67 3.69 8.27 16.20
CA ARG A 67 2.50 7.42 16.16
C ARG A 67 1.44 7.84 17.18
N SER A 68 1.83 8.51 18.28
CA SER A 68 0.84 9.07 19.23
C SER A 68 0.04 10.24 18.67
N ASP A 69 0.55 10.92 17.62
CA ASP A 69 -0.15 12.04 16.97
C ASP A 69 -1.13 11.56 15.89
N ILE A 70 -1.10 10.25 15.59
CA ILE A 70 -2.00 9.60 14.65
C ILE A 70 -3.12 8.95 15.46
N ASP A 71 -4.19 9.72 15.70
CA ASP A 71 -5.42 9.22 16.30
C ASP A 71 -6.44 8.85 15.20
N PRO A 72 -6.72 7.55 14.97
CA PRO A 72 -7.69 7.12 13.96
C PRO A 72 -9.10 7.71 14.16
N THR A 73 -9.44 8.16 15.38
CA THR A 73 -10.75 8.78 15.67
C THR A 73 -10.91 10.17 15.05
N ASP A 74 -9.83 10.80 14.59
CA ASP A 74 -9.87 12.05 13.82
C ASP A 74 -10.42 11.84 12.39
N ILE A 75 -10.36 10.61 11.87
CA ILE A 75 -10.76 10.24 10.50
C ILE A 75 -11.79 9.09 10.51
N PRO A 76 -12.94 9.26 11.18
CA PRO A 76 -13.87 8.16 11.43
C PRO A 76 -14.45 7.56 10.14
N SER A 77 -14.59 8.36 9.07
CA SER A 77 -15.05 7.89 7.76
C SER A 77 -14.06 6.97 7.05
N LEU A 78 -12.77 7.02 7.41
CA LEU A 78 -11.69 6.25 6.78
C LEU A 78 -11.35 4.96 7.56
N LEU A 79 -11.82 4.86 8.82
CA LEU A 79 -11.47 3.78 9.74
C LEU A 79 -11.71 2.37 9.19
N SER A 80 -12.79 2.16 8.45
CA SER A 80 -13.12 0.82 7.93
C SER A 80 -12.12 0.32 6.88
N ASN A 81 -11.33 1.22 6.30
CA ASN A 81 -10.30 0.95 5.29
C ASN A 81 -8.87 1.28 5.78
N LEU A 82 -8.69 1.50 7.09
CA LEU A 82 -7.39 1.80 7.69
C LEU A 82 -6.61 0.52 8.05
N LEU A 83 -5.29 0.57 7.90
CA LEU A 83 -4.33 -0.46 8.32
C LEU A 83 -3.24 0.17 9.15
N ILE A 84 -2.81 -0.55 10.18
CA ILE A 84 -1.57 -0.25 10.90
C ILE A 84 -0.70 -1.48 10.86
N TYR A 85 0.51 -1.33 10.34
CA TYR A 85 1.55 -2.35 10.35
C TYR A 85 2.63 -1.98 11.34
N GLU A 86 3.13 -2.96 12.07
CA GLU A 86 4.40 -2.86 12.79
C GLU A 86 5.48 -3.54 11.96
N TYR A 87 6.54 -2.79 11.67
CA TYR A 87 7.70 -3.26 10.92
C TYR A 87 8.72 -3.86 11.87
N GLU A 88 8.84 -5.18 11.83
CA GLU A 88 9.78 -5.96 12.65
C GLU A 88 11.00 -6.43 11.84
N GLY A 89 10.98 -6.25 10.51
CA GLY A 89 12.07 -6.52 9.59
C GLY A 89 11.61 -6.68 8.14
N PRO A 90 12.53 -6.90 7.18
CA PRO A 90 12.21 -6.92 5.73
C PRO A 90 11.11 -7.91 5.34
N TYR A 91 10.98 -9.02 6.08
CA TYR A 91 9.99 -10.07 5.84
C TYR A 91 8.96 -10.22 6.96
N ASN A 92 8.92 -9.26 7.90
CA ASN A 92 8.05 -9.33 9.05
C ASN A 92 7.36 -7.98 9.28
N LEU A 93 6.12 -7.91 8.77
CA LEU A 93 5.22 -6.77 8.90
C LEU A 93 3.93 -7.23 9.56
N ARG A 94 3.82 -7.02 10.86
CA ARG A 94 2.67 -7.46 11.66
C ARG A 94 1.50 -6.50 11.47
N ILE A 95 0.34 -7.01 11.08
CA ILE A 95 -0.89 -6.21 11.04
C ILE A 95 -1.37 -6.00 12.48
N ARG A 96 -1.34 -4.76 12.97
CA ARG A 96 -1.79 -4.36 14.32
C ARG A 96 -3.22 -3.83 14.32
N LEU A 97 -3.67 -3.28 13.21
CA LEU A 97 -5.05 -2.85 13.00
C LEU A 97 -5.44 -3.15 11.55
N ALA A 98 -6.64 -3.68 11.37
CA ALA A 98 -7.30 -3.77 10.07
C ALA A 98 -8.74 -3.31 10.21
N GLY A 99 -9.13 -2.32 9.40
CA GLY A 99 -10.49 -1.82 9.33
C GLY A 99 -11.48 -2.90 8.88
N THR A 100 -12.74 -2.75 9.27
CA THR A 100 -13.79 -3.76 9.03
C THR A 100 -14.04 -4.06 7.55
N SER A 101 -13.94 -3.08 6.66
CA SER A 101 -14.08 -3.29 5.22
C SER A 101 -12.92 -4.12 4.65
N LEU A 102 -11.73 -4.02 5.23
CA LEU A 102 -10.58 -4.82 4.83
C LEU A 102 -10.68 -6.26 5.31
N VAL A 103 -11.12 -6.46 6.56
CA VAL A 103 -11.42 -7.80 7.10
C VAL A 103 -12.49 -8.48 6.24
N ALA A 104 -13.56 -7.77 5.88
CA ALA A 104 -14.59 -8.28 4.99
C ALA A 104 -14.03 -8.64 3.60
N ARG A 105 -13.18 -7.79 3.00
CA ARG A 105 -12.56 -8.03 1.69
C ARG A 105 -11.65 -9.28 1.69
N HIS A 106 -10.92 -9.51 2.77
CA HIS A 106 -10.09 -10.72 2.92
C HIS A 106 -10.91 -11.95 3.35
N GLY A 107 -12.10 -11.71 3.90
CA GLY A 107 -13.04 -12.73 4.39
C GLY A 107 -12.58 -13.55 5.56
N ARG A 108 -11.59 -13.04 6.27
CA ARG A 108 -11.12 -13.57 7.54
C ARG A 108 -10.48 -12.42 8.29
N GLU A 109 -10.37 -12.58 9.61
CA GLU A 109 -9.54 -11.69 10.40
C GLU A 109 -8.09 -11.76 9.88
N ILE A 110 -7.51 -10.59 9.65
CA ILE A 110 -6.12 -10.42 9.17
C ILE A 110 -5.23 -9.75 10.22
N THR A 111 -5.82 -9.18 11.26
CA THR A 111 -5.10 -8.64 12.42
C THR A 111 -4.27 -9.73 13.08
N GLY A 112 -3.04 -9.39 13.42
CA GLY A 112 -2.05 -10.33 13.97
C GLY A 112 -1.34 -11.19 12.94
N LEU A 113 -1.74 -11.18 11.66
CA LEU A 113 -1.00 -11.87 10.59
C LEU A 113 0.22 -11.06 10.15
N ASN A 114 1.19 -11.75 9.55
CA ASN A 114 2.27 -11.11 8.82
C ASN A 114 1.79 -10.79 7.41
N LEU A 115 1.87 -9.52 6.99
CA LEU A 115 1.50 -9.09 5.65
C LEU A 115 2.25 -9.87 4.57
N MET A 116 3.51 -10.19 4.82
CA MET A 116 4.37 -10.86 3.84
C MET A 116 3.83 -12.25 3.47
N ASP A 117 3.16 -12.96 4.38
CA ASP A 117 2.53 -14.26 4.11
C ASP A 117 1.31 -14.16 3.17
N MET A 118 0.82 -12.94 2.96
CA MET A 118 -0.34 -12.62 2.12
C MET A 118 0.08 -12.09 0.74
N VAL A 119 1.35 -11.74 0.55
CA VAL A 119 1.91 -11.27 -0.73
C VAL A 119 2.16 -12.48 -1.64
N PRO A 120 1.78 -12.41 -2.93
CA PRO A 120 2.13 -13.45 -3.91
C PRO A 120 3.66 -13.67 -3.96
N PRO A 121 4.15 -14.91 -4.05
CA PRO A 121 5.59 -15.21 -4.01
C PRO A 121 6.42 -14.41 -5.02
N GLU A 122 5.87 -14.16 -6.21
CA GLU A 122 6.50 -13.37 -7.27
C GLU A 122 6.72 -11.89 -6.92
N ASN A 123 6.00 -11.36 -5.94
CA ASN A 123 6.10 -9.98 -5.46
C ASN A 123 6.81 -9.85 -4.11
N TYR A 124 7.30 -10.95 -3.54
CA TYR A 124 7.80 -11.00 -2.17
C TYR A 124 9.01 -10.08 -1.95
N GLU A 125 10.03 -10.17 -2.81
CA GLU A 125 11.20 -9.28 -2.79
C GLU A 125 10.82 -7.83 -3.03
N ASP A 126 9.84 -7.60 -3.91
CA ASP A 126 9.42 -6.25 -4.25
C ASP A 126 8.65 -5.54 -3.13
N ALA A 127 7.90 -6.31 -2.35
CA ALA A 127 7.20 -5.84 -1.15
C ALA A 127 8.19 -5.63 0.00
N SER A 128 9.10 -6.59 0.23
CA SER A 128 10.16 -6.49 1.25
C SER A 128 11.00 -5.23 1.06
N TRP A 129 11.49 -5.01 -0.16
CA TRP A 129 12.24 -3.81 -0.51
C TRP A 129 11.44 -2.54 -0.24
N LEU A 130 10.16 -2.50 -0.62
CA LEU A 130 9.31 -1.31 -0.45
C LEU A 130 9.21 -0.92 1.02
N PHE A 131 8.82 -1.87 1.86
CA PHE A 131 8.59 -1.58 3.27
C PHE A 131 9.89 -1.25 4.01
N GLN A 132 10.99 -1.88 3.61
CA GLN A 132 12.31 -1.48 4.07
C GLN A 132 12.60 -0.02 3.71
N GLN A 133 12.34 0.41 2.47
CA GLN A 133 12.61 1.79 2.06
C GLN A 133 11.76 2.81 2.83
N ILE A 134 10.46 2.55 3.02
CA ILE A 134 9.57 3.42 3.82
C ILE A 134 10.13 3.65 5.23
N VAL A 135 10.90 2.70 5.77
CA VAL A 135 11.50 2.78 7.10
C VAL A 135 12.91 3.38 7.07
N THR A 136 13.76 3.02 6.11
CA THR A 136 15.18 3.42 6.10
C THR A 136 15.44 4.75 5.40
N GLN A 137 14.61 5.12 4.42
CA GLN A 137 14.59 6.41 3.77
C GLN A 137 13.13 6.88 3.68
N PRO A 138 12.62 7.50 4.76
CA PRO A 138 11.19 7.57 4.97
C PRO A 138 10.49 8.36 3.87
N CYS A 139 9.55 7.68 3.22
CA CYS A 139 8.75 8.19 2.12
C CYS A 139 7.34 7.61 2.20
N GLY A 140 6.38 8.27 1.56
CA GLY A 140 5.08 7.70 1.30
C GLY A 140 5.12 6.77 0.09
N CYS A 141 4.12 5.91 -0.04
CA CYS A 141 3.97 5.06 -1.22
C CYS A 141 2.50 4.93 -1.59
N LEU A 142 2.15 5.34 -2.80
CA LEU A 142 0.88 5.00 -3.42
C LEU A 142 1.07 3.80 -4.33
N SER A 143 0.27 2.76 -4.13
CA SER A 143 0.18 1.63 -5.05
C SER A 143 -1.27 1.45 -5.50
N HIS A 144 -1.48 1.15 -6.77
CA HIS A 144 -2.78 0.79 -7.30
C HIS A 144 -2.64 -0.22 -8.44
N GLY A 145 -3.72 -0.91 -8.75
CA GLY A 145 -3.74 -1.90 -9.81
C GLY A 145 -4.93 -2.83 -9.71
N HIS A 146 -4.87 -3.95 -10.42
CA HIS A 146 -5.92 -4.96 -10.42
C HIS A 146 -5.41 -6.22 -9.73
N ALA A 147 -5.96 -6.55 -8.57
CA ALA A 147 -5.76 -7.85 -7.95
C ALA A 147 -6.75 -8.85 -8.55
N LYS A 148 -6.26 -10.05 -8.88
CA LYS A 148 -7.10 -11.19 -9.23
C LYS A 148 -7.03 -12.21 -8.12
N SER A 149 -8.18 -12.63 -7.61
CA SER A 149 -8.24 -13.70 -6.61
C SER A 149 -8.18 -15.09 -7.24
N LEU A 150 -8.04 -16.11 -6.38
CA LEU A 150 -8.10 -17.53 -6.79
C LEU A 150 -9.43 -17.93 -7.47
N SER A 151 -10.55 -17.25 -7.16
CA SER A 151 -11.84 -17.49 -7.83
C SER A 151 -11.93 -16.82 -9.21
N GLY A 152 -10.96 -15.96 -9.54
CA GLY A 152 -10.91 -15.21 -10.79
C GLY A 152 -11.51 -13.81 -10.71
N ARG A 153 -12.02 -13.39 -9.54
CA ARG A 153 -12.54 -12.04 -9.28
C ARG A 153 -11.44 -10.99 -9.48
N ARG A 154 -11.73 -9.90 -10.19
CA ARG A 154 -10.82 -8.77 -10.39
C ARG A 154 -11.26 -7.60 -9.54
N VAL A 155 -10.38 -7.10 -8.69
CA VAL A 155 -10.61 -5.94 -7.83
C VAL A 155 -9.58 -4.89 -8.19
N HIS A 156 -10.02 -3.69 -8.55
CA HIS A 156 -9.13 -2.55 -8.59
C HIS A 156 -8.83 -2.13 -7.16
N PHE A 157 -7.58 -2.13 -6.74
CA PHE A 157 -7.20 -1.66 -5.42
C PHE A 157 -6.37 -0.40 -5.52
N GLU A 158 -6.42 0.35 -4.44
CA GLU A 158 -5.60 1.53 -4.18
C GLU A 158 -5.17 1.42 -2.72
N ILE A 159 -3.90 1.68 -2.45
CA ILE A 159 -3.35 1.69 -1.11
C ILE A 159 -2.27 2.76 -0.98
N LEU A 160 -2.42 3.62 0.02
CA LEU A 160 -1.46 4.66 0.35
C LEU A 160 -0.83 4.34 1.70
N PHE A 161 0.49 4.27 1.75
CA PHE A 161 1.29 4.01 2.94
C PHE A 161 2.04 5.27 3.36
N PHE A 162 2.13 5.50 4.67
CA PHE A 162 3.03 6.47 5.26
C PHE A 162 3.72 5.90 6.51
N PRO A 163 4.95 6.35 6.81
CA PRO A 163 5.63 5.96 8.04
C PRO A 163 5.06 6.68 9.26
N ALA A 164 5.24 6.06 10.42
CA ALA A 164 5.10 6.68 11.73
C ALA A 164 6.26 6.24 12.62
N ARG A 165 6.79 7.18 13.40
CA ARG A 165 7.89 6.89 14.34
C ARG A 165 7.35 6.71 15.75
N ASN A 166 8.11 5.99 16.56
CA ASN A 166 7.89 5.97 17.99
C ASN A 166 8.54 7.18 18.68
N ARG A 167 8.30 7.31 19.99
CA ARG A 167 8.86 8.40 20.82
C ARG A 167 10.39 8.44 20.88
N GLN A 168 11.07 7.34 20.57
CA GLN A 168 12.54 7.27 20.49
C GLN A 168 13.09 7.66 19.11
N GLY A 169 12.22 8.04 18.17
CA GLY A 169 12.61 8.41 16.80
C GLY A 169 12.71 7.22 15.83
N LYS A 170 12.57 5.98 16.30
CA LYS A 170 12.61 4.81 15.43
C LYS A 170 11.32 4.73 14.61
N ILE A 171 11.45 4.61 13.29
CA ILE A 171 10.35 4.30 12.38
C ILE A 171 10.14 2.78 12.42
N ASP A 172 9.09 2.36 13.11
CA ASP A 172 8.72 0.95 13.26
C ASP A 172 7.25 0.70 12.96
N GLN A 173 6.52 1.73 12.50
CA GLN A 173 5.12 1.63 12.15
C GLN A 173 4.86 2.22 10.77
N ILE A 174 3.97 1.57 10.02
CA ILE A 174 3.48 2.05 8.73
C ILE A 174 1.96 2.09 8.83
N VAL A 175 1.38 3.26 8.60
CA VAL A 175 -0.06 3.47 8.51
C VAL A 175 -0.47 3.48 7.04
N ALA A 176 -1.60 2.86 6.75
CA ALA A 176 -2.11 2.84 5.39
C ALA A 176 -3.61 2.96 5.31
N HIS A 177 -4.08 3.47 4.19
CA HIS A 177 -5.48 3.44 3.80
C HIS A 177 -5.61 2.66 2.50
N SER A 178 -6.54 1.69 2.45
CA SER A 178 -6.74 0.86 1.27
C SER A 178 -8.18 0.65 0.91
N ILE A 179 -8.50 1.00 -0.33
CA ILE A 179 -9.79 0.73 -0.94
C ILE A 179 -9.67 -0.32 -2.04
N GLY A 180 -10.80 -0.99 -2.27
CA GLY A 180 -10.97 -1.99 -3.32
C GLY A 180 -12.29 -1.65 -4.00
N LYS A 181 -12.22 -1.35 -5.28
CA LYS A 181 -13.39 -1.09 -6.13
C LYS A 181 -13.55 -2.27 -7.06
N GLU A 182 -14.75 -2.80 -7.11
CA GLU A 182 -15.10 -3.84 -8.06
C GLU A 182 -15.70 -3.19 -9.29
N PRO A 183 -15.27 -3.56 -10.50
CA PRO A 183 -15.99 -3.18 -11.70
C PRO A 183 -17.32 -3.96 -11.69
N ASP A 184 -18.40 -3.29 -11.32
CA ASP A 184 -19.78 -3.74 -11.47
C ASP A 184 -20.21 -5.00 -10.70
N ARG A 185 -20.46 -4.86 -9.37
CA ARG A 185 -21.65 -5.39 -8.65
C ARG A 185 -21.47 -5.36 -7.12
N TYR A 186 -22.58 -5.09 -6.44
CA TYR A 186 -22.76 -5.23 -5.00
C TYR A 186 -23.10 -6.69 -4.69
N TYR A 187 -22.12 -7.51 -4.30
CA TYR A 187 -22.36 -8.82 -3.68
C TYR A 187 -21.39 -9.09 -2.53
N ASP A 188 -21.98 -9.55 -1.43
CA ASP A 188 -21.37 -10.13 -0.24
C ASP A 188 -20.64 -11.43 -0.61
N THR A 189 -19.32 -11.50 -0.38
CA THR A 189 -18.70 -12.70 0.20
C THR A 189 -17.22 -12.51 0.52
N ALA A 190 -16.94 -12.88 1.76
CA ALA A 190 -15.69 -13.28 2.34
C ALA A 190 -14.98 -14.42 1.57
N SER A 191 -13.64 -14.35 1.54
CA SER A 191 -12.66 -15.45 1.62
C SER A 191 -11.81 -15.66 0.36
N GLU A 192 -10.99 -14.68 0.00
CA GLU A 192 -10.19 -14.80 -1.22
C GLU A 192 -8.73 -14.38 -1.02
N ARG A 193 -7.80 -15.30 -1.30
CA ARG A 193 -6.36 -14.99 -1.42
C ARG A 193 -6.12 -14.34 -2.78
N VAL A 194 -5.27 -13.31 -2.81
CA VAL A 194 -4.75 -12.74 -4.05
C VAL A 194 -3.90 -13.80 -4.72
N ALA A 195 -4.27 -14.14 -5.95
CA ALA A 195 -3.56 -15.12 -6.78
C ALA A 195 -2.57 -14.43 -7.72
N GLU A 196 -2.89 -13.22 -8.17
CA GLU A 196 -2.10 -12.48 -9.15
C GLU A 196 -2.38 -10.98 -9.01
N THR A 197 -1.37 -10.14 -9.25
CA THR A 197 -1.54 -8.69 -9.36
C THR A 197 -1.17 -8.24 -10.78
N LYS A 198 -2.09 -7.58 -11.47
CA LYS A 198 -1.90 -7.01 -12.82
C LYS A 198 -1.97 -5.50 -12.80
N GLU A 199 -1.30 -4.88 -13.78
CA GLU A 199 -1.33 -3.43 -14.00
C GLU A 199 -0.98 -2.65 -12.73
N PHE A 200 -0.07 -3.23 -11.93
CA PHE A 200 0.42 -2.65 -10.69
C PHE A 200 1.28 -1.43 -10.99
N GLN A 201 0.83 -0.28 -10.52
CA GLN A 201 1.57 0.96 -10.57
C GLN A 201 1.86 1.42 -9.15
N ARG A 202 3.08 1.95 -8.98
CA ARG A 202 3.57 2.45 -7.71
C ARG A 202 4.24 3.80 -7.91
N ALA A 203 3.88 4.75 -7.07
CA ALA A 203 4.53 6.03 -6.93
C ALA A 203 5.05 6.19 -5.50
N LEU A 204 6.34 6.49 -5.36
CA LEU A 204 6.92 6.92 -4.09
C LEU A 204 6.67 8.42 -3.94
N ILE A 205 6.35 8.83 -2.72
CA ILE A 205 6.00 10.20 -2.36
C ILE A 205 7.08 10.68 -1.42
N ASP A 206 7.84 11.68 -1.85
CA ASP A 206 8.79 12.34 -0.96
C ASP A 206 8.01 13.12 0.12
N ILE A 207 8.38 12.91 1.38
CA ILE A 207 7.77 13.56 2.55
C ILE A 207 8.74 14.57 3.20
N GLY A 208 9.84 14.87 2.52
CA GLY A 208 10.94 15.74 2.95
C GLY A 208 12.30 15.04 3.05
N ALA A 209 12.35 13.71 2.97
CA ALA A 209 13.59 12.91 3.05
C ALA A 209 14.10 12.42 1.68
N GLY A 210 13.48 12.86 0.58
CA GLY A 210 13.69 12.32 -0.76
C GLY A 210 12.98 10.99 -0.97
N VAL A 211 13.09 10.45 -2.20
CA VAL A 211 12.69 9.09 -2.52
C VAL A 211 13.92 8.22 -2.81
N PRO A 212 13.88 6.93 -2.47
CA PRO A 212 14.94 6.00 -2.85
C PRO A 212 14.98 5.81 -4.37
N ASP A 213 16.19 5.69 -4.90
CA ASP A 213 16.39 5.17 -6.24
C ASP A 213 15.93 3.71 -6.28
N ASP A 214 15.22 3.31 -7.32
CA ASP A 214 14.83 1.91 -7.51
C ASP A 214 15.91 1.20 -8.35
N PRO A 215 16.85 0.44 -7.72
CA PRO A 215 17.94 -0.21 -8.44
C PRO A 215 17.44 -1.30 -9.41
N ARG A 216 16.19 -1.75 -9.27
CA ARG A 216 15.58 -2.74 -10.18
C ARG A 216 15.10 -2.12 -11.48
N LYS A 217 14.94 -0.80 -11.53
CA LYS A 217 14.58 -0.05 -12.75
C LYS A 217 15.79 0.38 -13.58
N ALA A 218 17.02 0.10 -13.12
CA ALA A 218 18.25 0.46 -13.80
C ALA A 218 18.66 -0.51 -14.93
N LYS A 219 17.71 -1.22 -15.56
CA LYS A 219 17.96 -2.13 -16.69
C LYS A 219 16.99 -1.90 -17.83
#